data_AF-A0A6N2HUB2-F1
#
_entry.id   AF-A0A6N2HUB2-F1
#
_cell.length_a   1.000
_cell.length_b   1.000
_cell.length_c   1.000
_cell.angle_alpha   90.00
_cell.angle_beta   90.00
_cell.angle_gamma   90.00
#
_symmetry.space_group_name_H-M   'P 1'
#
loop_
_entity.id
_entity.type
_entity.pdbx_description
1 polymer ?
#
loop_
_entity_poly.entity_id
_entity_poly.type
_entity_poly.pdbx_seq_one_letter_code
_entity_poly.pdbx_strand_id
1 'polypeptide(L)'
;MSLRDFAAYLGVSDRTVSNWEGGGASYQPRGESQAVLDTALGRAPDDAKARFAAAFGANDAAPPVTGRIGVDSHKFLPVFIGAERADRLRAHMTPSAGSQWLESSSARVDHPEAQDCVLHVFACGAAVFHLVQPHEPPALTDLAVWRYRSYASDLPWARNKLRDLMDEDHDRVPNPEYVLSLYWLTSAPWTGDAYDTALRLLSTPSVLVDRGAPGGPAPLDGTVEASLLATGFDHPDIVSFGVRGVSTGYAGWSGVAYASHSRERGLTIDELVACELTVQALWCFTRQVQQMIEDGQDPSMPEQYGWRFLRAATSRLTTARAQETAQHVLMREAIMKTSGLAERLRAAQDALRESVG
;
A
#
# COMPACT_ATOMS: atom_id res chain seq x y z
N MET A 1 37.79 24.64 12.62
CA MET A 1 37.85 24.49 14.09
C MET A 1 38.82 23.36 14.38
N SER A 2 39.72 23.48 15.37
CA SER A 2 40.61 22.36 15.73
C SER A 2 39.84 21.28 16.51
N LEU A 3 40.41 20.06 16.61
CA LEU A 3 39.80 18.97 17.39
C LEU A 3 39.56 19.36 18.85
N ARG A 4 40.50 20.10 19.46
CA ARG A 4 40.38 20.59 20.84
C ARG A 4 39.27 21.61 21.00
N ASP A 5 39.17 22.54 20.05
CA ASP A 5 38.10 23.55 20.04
C ASP A 5 36.73 22.89 19.87
N PHE A 6 36.66 21.81 19.08
CA PHE A 6 35.43 21.05 18.89
C PHE A 6 35.04 20.25 20.13
N ALA A 7 36.01 19.59 20.79
CA ALA A 7 35.76 18.88 22.04
C ALA A 7 35.26 19.83 23.13
N ALA A 8 35.88 21.01 23.25
CA ALA A 8 35.43 22.07 24.15
C ALA A 8 34.02 22.58 23.82
N TYR A 9 33.70 22.75 22.53
CA TYR A 9 32.36 23.16 22.08
C TYR A 9 31.27 22.15 22.44
N LEU A 10 31.58 20.86 22.34
CA LEU A 10 30.67 19.77 22.69
C LEU A 10 30.60 19.48 24.20
N GLY A 11 31.52 20.04 25.00
CA GLY A 11 31.62 19.75 26.43
C GLY A 11 32.14 18.34 26.73
N VAL A 12 32.94 17.74 25.83
CA VAL A 12 33.51 16.39 25.98
C VAL A 12 35.04 16.44 25.99
N SER A 13 35.69 15.34 26.41
CA SER A 13 37.16 15.28 26.41
C SER A 13 37.73 15.15 24.99
N ASP A 14 38.93 15.71 24.74
CA ASP A 14 39.68 15.52 23.48
C ASP A 14 39.80 14.03 23.10
N ARG A 15 40.05 13.18 24.09
CA ARG A 15 40.15 11.71 23.92
C ARG A 15 38.86 11.10 23.37
N THR A 16 37.71 11.65 23.76
CA THR A 16 36.40 11.19 23.27
C THR A 16 36.27 11.46 21.78
N VAL A 17 36.59 12.68 21.33
CA VAL A 17 36.54 13.04 19.90
C VAL A 17 37.58 12.28 19.09
N SER A 18 38.80 12.10 19.62
CA SER A 18 39.83 11.27 18.96
C SER A 18 39.42 9.80 18.81
N ASN A 19 38.67 9.25 19.77
CA ASN A 19 38.14 7.89 19.65
C ASN A 19 37.05 7.79 18.55
N TRP A 20 36.27 8.85 18.36
CA TRP A 20 35.27 8.92 17.28
C TRP A 20 35.95 8.97 15.92
N GLU A 21 36.94 9.86 15.75
CA GLU A 21 37.73 9.95 14.51
C GLU A 21 38.47 8.64 14.21
N GLY A 22 39.08 8.02 15.23
CA GLY A 22 39.81 6.77 15.09
C GLY A 22 38.94 5.58 14.68
N GLY A 23 37.63 5.60 14.98
CA GLY A 23 36.69 4.55 14.56
C GLY A 23 36.13 4.73 13.15
N GLY A 24 36.32 5.90 12.53
CA GLY A 24 35.93 6.19 11.15
C GLY A 24 34.47 5.83 10.83
N ALA A 25 34.23 5.26 9.65
CA ALA A 25 32.89 4.89 9.17
C ALA A 25 32.22 3.76 9.97
N SER A 26 32.97 3.03 10.81
CA SER A 26 32.45 1.95 11.64
C SER A 26 32.06 2.40 13.05
N TYR A 27 32.33 3.67 13.40
CA TYR A 27 32.02 4.20 14.71
C TYR A 27 30.53 4.52 14.84
N GLN A 28 29.85 3.88 15.80
CA GLN A 28 28.49 4.23 16.20
C GLN A 28 28.53 4.97 17.55
N PRO A 29 28.16 6.26 17.60
CA PRO A 29 28.07 7.00 18.86
C PRO A 29 27.04 6.35 19.79
N ARG A 30 27.36 6.27 21.08
CA ARG A 30 26.36 5.91 22.11
C ARG A 30 25.31 7.01 22.22
N GLY A 31 24.11 6.68 22.70
CA GLY A 31 22.96 7.60 22.73
C GLY A 31 23.24 8.98 23.32
N GLU A 32 24.02 9.06 24.41
CA GLU A 32 24.41 10.35 25.01
C GLU A 32 25.33 11.17 24.09
N SER A 33 26.32 10.54 23.47
CA SER A 33 27.21 11.19 22.50
C SER A 33 26.46 11.63 21.24
N GLN A 34 25.51 10.81 20.78
CA GLN A 34 24.67 11.14 19.63
C GLN A 34 23.82 12.39 19.91
N ALA A 35 23.16 12.45 21.06
CA ALA A 35 22.35 13.61 21.44
C ALA A 35 23.16 14.92 21.51
N VAL A 36 24.41 14.85 21.95
CA VAL A 36 25.34 16.00 21.96
C VAL A 36 25.70 16.43 20.54
N LEU A 37 25.98 15.48 19.64
CA LEU A 37 26.29 15.74 18.22
C LEU A 37 25.08 16.32 17.47
N ASP A 38 23.87 15.81 17.72
CA ASP A 38 22.64 16.30 17.10
C ASP A 38 22.32 17.73 17.55
N THR A 39 22.53 18.02 18.83
CA THR A 39 22.38 19.38 19.39
C THR A 39 23.38 20.35 18.76
N ALA A 40 24.63 19.91 18.56
CA ALA A 40 25.67 20.67 17.90
C ALA A 40 25.33 20.95 16.42
N LEU A 41 24.85 19.93 15.70
CA LEU A 41 24.41 20.09 14.31
C LEU A 41 23.20 21.03 14.20
N GLY A 42 22.24 20.95 15.12
CA GLY A 42 21.08 21.84 15.16
C GLY A 42 21.46 23.32 15.34
N ARG A 43 22.52 23.59 16.11
CA ARG A 43 23.07 24.94 16.37
C ARG A 43 24.08 25.41 15.34
N ALA A 44 24.50 24.55 14.42
CA ALA A 44 25.49 24.90 13.41
C ALA A 44 24.94 25.91 12.38
N PRO A 45 25.80 26.78 11.83
CA PRO A 45 25.47 27.61 10.68
C PRO A 45 24.99 26.81 9.47
N ASP A 46 24.18 27.42 8.61
CA ASP A 46 23.55 26.73 7.47
C ASP A 46 24.57 26.21 6.46
N ASP A 47 25.72 26.87 6.28
CA ASP A 47 26.81 26.39 5.43
C ASP A 47 27.47 25.11 5.99
N ALA A 48 27.52 24.96 7.32
CA ALA A 48 28.03 23.76 7.96
C ALA A 48 27.03 22.61 7.87
N LYS A 49 25.73 22.89 8.04
CA LYS A 49 24.64 21.91 7.83
C LYS A 49 24.60 21.43 6.38
N ALA A 50 24.76 22.34 5.41
CA ALA A 50 24.80 22.00 3.98
C ALA A 50 26.01 21.13 3.64
N ARG A 51 27.20 21.45 4.17
CA ARG A 51 28.40 20.61 3.99
C ARG A 51 28.27 19.23 4.64
N PHE A 52 27.66 19.15 5.82
CA PHE A 52 27.38 17.88 6.50
C PHE A 52 26.43 17.01 5.68
N ALA A 53 25.33 17.59 5.17
CA ALA A 53 24.38 16.89 4.30
C ALA A 53 25.04 16.43 2.98
N ALA A 54 25.90 17.27 2.38
CA ALA A 54 26.63 16.92 1.16
C ALA A 54 27.64 15.77 1.39
N ALA A 55 28.30 15.74 2.55
CA ALA A 55 29.23 14.65 2.91
C ALA A 55 28.50 13.31 3.12
N PHE A 56 27.28 13.33 3.68
CA PHE A 56 26.42 12.14 3.77
C PHE A 56 25.92 11.69 2.39
N GLY A 57 25.51 12.63 1.52
CA GLY A 57 25.05 12.31 0.16
C GLY A 57 26.15 11.86 -0.81
N ALA A 58 27.42 12.19 -0.56
CA ALA A 58 28.55 11.76 -1.38
C ALA A 58 29.04 10.34 -1.06
N ASN A 59 28.79 9.84 0.16
CA ASN A 59 29.21 8.50 0.60
C ASN A 59 28.15 7.42 0.38
N ASP A 60 26.91 7.82 0.07
CA ASP A 60 25.80 6.95 -0.36
C ASP A 60 25.61 6.92 -1.88
N ALA A 61 26.62 7.34 -2.65
CA ALA A 61 26.65 7.08 -4.08
C ALA A 61 26.84 5.57 -4.31
N ALA A 62 25.72 4.84 -4.27
CA ALA A 62 25.58 3.54 -4.90
C ALA A 62 26.18 3.63 -6.32
N PRO A 63 26.84 2.56 -6.81
CA PRO A 63 27.36 2.54 -8.17
C PRO A 63 26.23 2.92 -9.15
N PRO A 64 26.54 3.57 -10.29
CA PRO A 64 25.52 4.02 -11.23
C PRO A 64 24.64 2.84 -11.62
N VAL A 65 23.40 2.84 -11.14
CA VAL A 65 22.41 1.82 -11.47
C VAL A 65 22.13 2.00 -12.95
N THR A 66 22.57 1.05 -13.77
CA THR A 66 21.97 0.84 -15.09
C THR A 66 20.47 0.66 -14.85
N GLY A 67 19.69 1.67 -15.22
CA GLY A 67 18.36 1.92 -14.69
C GLY A 67 17.41 0.72 -14.85
N ARG A 68 17.11 0.03 -13.76
CA ARG A 68 16.13 -1.07 -13.69
C ARG A 68 14.91 -0.62 -12.91
N ILE A 69 13.75 -1.05 -13.37
CA ILE A 69 12.49 -0.91 -12.63
C ILE A 69 12.48 -2.04 -11.60
N GLY A 70 12.26 -1.69 -10.34
CA GLY A 70 12.07 -2.64 -9.25
C GLY A 70 10.78 -2.28 -8.52
N VAL A 71 9.90 -3.25 -8.32
CA VAL A 71 8.60 -3.02 -7.70
C VAL A 71 8.15 -4.24 -6.90
N ASP A 72 7.60 -4.01 -5.73
CA ASP A 72 6.83 -5.02 -5.01
C ASP A 72 5.35 -4.84 -5.34
N SER A 73 4.76 -5.86 -5.98
CA SER A 73 3.33 -5.90 -6.29
C SER A 73 2.57 -6.52 -5.12
N HIS A 74 1.82 -5.71 -4.40
CA HIS A 74 0.88 -6.13 -3.38
C HIS A 74 -0.51 -6.30 -4.02
N LYS A 75 -1.00 -7.52 -4.10
CA LYS A 75 -2.34 -7.80 -4.66
C LYS A 75 -3.35 -8.08 -3.55
N PHE A 76 -4.55 -7.55 -3.71
CA PHE A 76 -5.69 -7.79 -2.84
C PHE A 76 -6.80 -8.47 -3.61
N LEU A 77 -7.22 -9.65 -3.15
CA LEU A 77 -8.32 -10.43 -3.73
C LEU A 77 -9.43 -10.56 -2.68
N PRO A 78 -10.38 -9.61 -2.65
CA PRO A 78 -11.47 -9.64 -1.70
C PRO A 78 -12.58 -10.60 -2.13
N VAL A 79 -13.22 -11.22 -1.13
CA VAL A 79 -14.32 -12.17 -1.30
C VAL A 79 -15.25 -12.11 -0.08
N PHE A 80 -16.57 -12.10 -0.31
CA PHE A 80 -17.54 -12.15 0.78
C PHE A 80 -17.94 -13.61 1.03
N ILE A 81 -17.58 -14.15 2.19
CA ILE A 81 -17.85 -15.55 2.59
C ILE A 81 -19.01 -15.67 3.57
N GLY A 82 -19.48 -14.55 4.14
CA GLY A 82 -20.51 -14.50 5.17
C GLY A 82 -19.95 -14.63 6.59
N ALA A 83 -20.65 -14.02 7.56
CA ALA A 83 -20.18 -13.91 8.94
C ALA A 83 -19.95 -15.29 9.61
N GLU A 84 -20.86 -16.24 9.41
CA GLU A 84 -20.74 -17.58 9.99
C GLU A 84 -19.49 -18.33 9.50
N ARG A 85 -19.21 -18.25 8.19
CA ARG A 85 -18.00 -18.86 7.62
C ARG A 85 -16.75 -18.16 8.11
N ALA A 86 -16.78 -16.83 8.19
CA ALA A 86 -15.68 -16.05 8.74
C ALA A 86 -15.39 -16.44 10.19
N ASP A 87 -16.40 -16.58 11.04
CA ASP A 87 -16.21 -16.99 12.45
C ASP A 87 -15.56 -18.37 12.56
N ARG A 88 -15.99 -19.34 11.74
CA ARG A 88 -15.38 -20.69 11.71
C ARG A 88 -13.91 -20.64 11.28
N LEU A 89 -13.59 -19.93 10.20
CA LEU A 89 -12.20 -19.81 9.73
C LEU A 89 -11.32 -19.11 10.76
N ARG A 90 -11.79 -17.98 11.31
CA ARG A 90 -11.03 -17.16 12.26
C ARG A 90 -10.65 -17.89 13.54
N ALA A 91 -11.42 -18.91 13.95
CA ALA A 91 -11.14 -19.73 15.14
C ALA A 91 -9.78 -20.44 15.08
N HIS A 92 -9.19 -20.60 13.89
CA HIS A 92 -7.91 -21.28 13.68
C HIS A 92 -6.80 -20.33 13.19
N MET A 93 -7.05 -19.02 13.21
CA MET A 93 -6.16 -18.00 12.67
C MET A 93 -5.59 -17.11 13.78
N THR A 94 -4.52 -16.39 13.49
CA THR A 94 -3.92 -15.44 14.43
C THR A 94 -4.76 -14.16 14.47
N PRO A 95 -5.34 -13.74 15.61
CA PRO A 95 -6.06 -12.49 15.69
C PRO A 95 -5.14 -11.32 15.33
N SER A 96 -5.64 -10.36 14.55
CA SER A 96 -4.88 -9.16 14.22
C SER A 96 -4.57 -8.37 15.50
N ALA A 97 -3.29 -8.14 15.78
CA ALA A 97 -2.87 -7.41 16.97
C ALA A 97 -3.13 -5.90 16.82
N GLY A 98 -3.84 -5.29 17.77
CA GLY A 98 -4.03 -3.84 17.88
C GLY A 98 -5.48 -3.38 17.94
N SER A 99 -5.68 -2.08 18.12
CA SER A 99 -6.99 -1.40 18.17
C SER A 99 -7.64 -1.27 16.79
N GLN A 100 -7.66 -2.36 16.01
CA GLN A 100 -8.37 -2.39 14.74
C GLN A 100 -9.87 -2.49 15.03
N TRP A 101 -10.57 -1.42 14.71
CA TRP A 101 -12.02 -1.32 14.89
C TRP A 101 -12.80 -2.32 14.03
N LEU A 102 -12.16 -2.82 12.97
CA LEU A 102 -12.66 -3.86 12.09
C LEU A 102 -11.98 -5.17 12.49
N GLU A 103 -12.67 -5.97 13.29
CA GLU A 103 -12.15 -7.19 13.86
C GLU A 103 -11.76 -8.19 12.77
N SER A 104 -10.53 -8.70 12.83
CA SER A 104 -9.99 -9.65 11.84
C SER A 104 -9.01 -10.64 12.45
N SER A 105 -8.82 -11.76 11.76
CA SER A 105 -7.74 -12.71 12.01
C SER A 105 -7.00 -13.00 10.70
N SER A 106 -5.75 -13.43 10.78
CA SER A 106 -4.91 -13.69 9.61
C SER A 106 -4.17 -15.02 9.73
N ALA A 107 -3.90 -15.64 8.58
CA ALA A 107 -3.06 -16.81 8.47
C ALA A 107 -2.26 -16.77 7.17
N ARG A 108 -1.02 -17.23 7.23
CA ARG A 108 -0.21 -17.45 6.05
C ARG A 108 -0.74 -18.64 5.27
N VAL A 109 -0.73 -18.53 3.96
CA VAL A 109 -1.19 -19.57 3.05
C VAL A 109 -0.24 -19.69 1.87
N ASP A 110 -0.04 -20.90 1.35
CA ASP A 110 0.87 -21.09 0.23
C ASP A 110 0.26 -20.63 -1.10
N HIS A 111 1.05 -19.85 -1.86
CA HIS A 111 0.75 -19.45 -3.23
C HIS A 111 1.93 -19.85 -4.14
N PRO A 112 1.68 -20.43 -5.34
CA PRO A 112 2.75 -20.97 -6.19
C PRO A 112 3.75 -19.91 -6.68
N GLU A 113 3.28 -18.67 -6.88
CA GLU A 113 4.07 -17.59 -7.48
C GLU A 113 4.29 -16.38 -6.56
N ALA A 114 3.80 -16.40 -5.32
CA ALA A 114 3.94 -15.25 -4.41
C ALA A 114 5.04 -15.51 -3.38
N GLN A 115 5.78 -14.46 -3.05
CA GLN A 115 6.82 -14.51 -2.03
C GLN A 115 6.20 -14.65 -0.63
N ASP A 116 5.15 -13.88 -0.37
CA ASP A 116 4.31 -14.02 0.83
C ASP A 116 2.84 -13.99 0.40
N CYS A 117 2.02 -14.73 1.13
CA CYS A 117 0.59 -14.71 0.97
C CYS A 117 -0.10 -14.88 2.31
N VAL A 118 -0.91 -13.88 2.66
CA VAL A 118 -1.68 -13.84 3.89
C VAL A 118 -3.16 -13.75 3.57
N LEU A 119 -3.95 -14.65 4.14
CA LEU A 119 -5.40 -14.54 4.15
C LEU A 119 -5.82 -13.74 5.39
N HIS A 120 -6.50 -12.62 5.17
CA HIS A 120 -7.16 -11.84 6.21
C HIS A 120 -8.65 -12.15 6.20
N VAL A 121 -9.22 -12.52 7.34
CA VAL A 121 -10.66 -12.80 7.49
C VAL A 121 -11.24 -11.86 8.53
N PHE A 122 -12.22 -11.06 8.10
CA PHE A 122 -12.90 -10.05 8.91
C PHE A 122 -14.20 -10.61 9.48
N ALA A 123 -14.52 -10.23 10.72
CA ALA A 123 -15.69 -10.73 11.43
C ALA A 123 -17.02 -10.44 10.69
N CYS A 124 -17.06 -9.37 9.89
CA CYS A 124 -18.22 -9.02 9.08
C CYS A 124 -18.48 -9.93 7.86
N GLY A 125 -17.67 -10.99 7.66
CA GLY A 125 -17.86 -11.95 6.57
C GLY A 125 -17.04 -11.67 5.32
N ALA A 126 -16.19 -10.64 5.30
CA ALA A 126 -15.24 -10.40 4.22
C ALA A 126 -13.94 -11.18 4.48
N ALA A 127 -13.32 -11.69 3.42
CA ALA A 127 -11.97 -12.21 3.41
C ALA A 127 -11.17 -11.54 2.30
N VAL A 128 -9.86 -11.36 2.50
CA VAL A 128 -8.96 -10.74 1.53
C VAL A 128 -7.66 -11.53 1.50
N PHE A 129 -7.32 -12.10 0.36
CA PHE A 129 -5.95 -12.57 0.14
C PHE A 129 -5.06 -11.38 -0.19
N HIS A 130 -3.96 -11.26 0.54
CA HIS A 130 -2.88 -10.33 0.26
C HIS A 130 -1.68 -11.11 -0.28
N LEU A 131 -1.33 -10.90 -1.55
CA LEU A 131 -0.15 -11.51 -2.20
C LEU A 131 0.96 -10.46 -2.33
N VAL A 132 2.21 -10.87 -2.11
CA VAL A 132 3.40 -10.04 -2.39
C VAL A 132 4.24 -10.70 -3.48
N GLN A 133 4.46 -9.97 -4.57
CA GLN A 133 5.22 -10.45 -5.73
C GLN A 133 6.24 -9.39 -6.16
N PRO A 134 7.54 -9.57 -5.85
CA PRO A 134 8.61 -8.71 -6.34
C PRO A 134 8.82 -8.88 -7.85
N HIS A 135 8.99 -7.77 -8.57
CA HIS A 135 9.24 -7.76 -10.01
C HIS A 135 10.34 -6.78 -10.40
N GLU A 136 11.09 -7.18 -11.42
CA GLU A 136 12.04 -6.32 -12.13
C GLU A 136 11.69 -6.28 -13.64
N PRO A 137 10.59 -5.63 -14.03
CA PRO A 137 10.15 -5.63 -15.41
C PRO A 137 11.08 -4.76 -16.29
N PRO A 138 11.28 -5.11 -17.57
CA PRO A 138 12.05 -4.28 -18.48
C PRO A 138 11.33 -2.97 -18.87
N ALA A 139 9.99 -2.95 -18.85
CA ALA A 139 9.16 -1.77 -19.05
C ALA A 139 7.90 -1.81 -18.16
N LEU A 140 7.24 -0.66 -17.94
CA LEU A 140 5.96 -0.62 -17.20
C LEU A 140 4.86 -1.42 -17.91
N THR A 141 4.93 -1.49 -19.23
CA THR A 141 4.02 -2.25 -20.08
C THR A 141 4.12 -3.75 -19.79
N ASP A 142 5.32 -4.29 -19.60
CA ASP A 142 5.50 -5.70 -19.25
C ASP A 142 4.89 -6.04 -17.90
N LEU A 143 5.06 -5.15 -16.91
CA LEU A 143 4.41 -5.28 -15.60
C LEU A 143 2.88 -5.22 -15.71
N ALA A 144 2.36 -4.29 -16.51
CA ALA A 144 0.93 -4.13 -16.74
C ALA A 144 0.32 -5.38 -17.42
N VAL A 145 0.99 -5.93 -18.44
CA VAL A 145 0.55 -7.16 -19.11
C VAL A 145 0.61 -8.35 -18.16
N TRP A 146 1.71 -8.50 -17.41
CA TRP A 146 1.83 -9.54 -16.39
C TRP A 146 0.68 -9.47 -15.38
N ARG A 147 0.40 -8.27 -14.88
CA ARG A 147 -0.69 -8.02 -13.92
C ARG A 147 -2.01 -8.58 -14.44
N TYR A 148 -2.45 -8.19 -15.63
CA TYR A 148 -3.74 -8.67 -16.15
C TYR A 148 -3.75 -10.16 -16.48
N ARG A 149 -2.62 -10.74 -16.93
CA ARG A 149 -2.53 -12.18 -17.19
C ARG A 149 -2.62 -13.00 -15.90
N SER A 150 -1.99 -12.53 -14.83
CA SER A 150 -2.03 -13.22 -13.53
C SER A 150 -3.43 -13.32 -12.93
N TYR A 151 -4.39 -12.49 -13.35
CA TYR A 151 -5.77 -12.58 -12.86
C TYR A 151 -6.43 -13.92 -13.23
N ALA A 152 -6.07 -14.47 -14.39
CA ALA A 152 -6.61 -15.74 -14.85
C ALA A 152 -6.15 -16.92 -13.99
N SER A 153 -5.01 -16.80 -13.28
CA SER A 153 -4.51 -17.80 -12.34
C SER A 153 -4.90 -17.49 -10.89
N ASP A 154 -4.80 -16.23 -10.47
CA ASP A 154 -4.94 -15.85 -9.06
C ASP A 154 -6.40 -15.98 -8.58
N LEU A 155 -7.39 -15.61 -9.41
CA LEU A 155 -8.80 -15.70 -9.03
C LEU A 155 -9.27 -17.15 -8.83
N PRO A 156 -9.03 -18.10 -9.77
CA PRO A 156 -9.33 -19.50 -9.53
C PRO A 156 -8.53 -20.11 -8.37
N TRP A 157 -7.25 -19.73 -8.23
CA TRP A 157 -6.43 -20.18 -7.10
C TRP A 157 -7.06 -19.78 -5.75
N ALA A 158 -7.44 -18.51 -5.59
CA ALA A 158 -8.01 -18.00 -4.35
C ALA A 158 -9.34 -18.68 -4.00
N ARG A 159 -10.20 -18.91 -5.00
CA ARG A 159 -11.44 -19.70 -4.82
C ARG A 159 -11.13 -21.12 -4.33
N ASN A 160 -10.20 -21.80 -4.99
CA ASN A 160 -9.80 -23.16 -4.62
C ASN A 160 -9.18 -23.20 -3.21
N LYS A 161 -8.39 -22.19 -2.84
CA LYS A 161 -7.78 -22.12 -1.52
C LYS A 161 -8.83 -21.93 -0.42
N LEU A 162 -9.85 -21.10 -0.65
CA LEU A 162 -10.98 -20.95 0.28
C LEU A 162 -11.76 -22.24 0.43
N ARG A 163 -12.01 -22.95 -0.69
CA ARG A 163 -12.66 -24.26 -0.68
C ARG A 163 -11.93 -25.23 0.23
N ASP A 164 -10.60 -25.34 0.07
CA ASP A 164 -9.78 -26.25 0.86
C ASP A 164 -9.74 -25.85 2.35
N LEU A 165 -9.74 -24.54 2.64
CA LEU A 165 -9.75 -24.04 4.02
C LEU A 165 -11.11 -24.21 4.72
N MET A 166 -12.22 -24.19 3.98
CA MET A 166 -13.57 -24.31 4.53
C MET A 166 -14.10 -25.75 4.50
N ASP A 167 -13.42 -26.67 3.81
CA ASP A 167 -13.86 -28.05 3.57
C ASP A 167 -15.28 -28.11 2.95
N GLU A 168 -15.55 -27.25 1.96
CA GLU A 168 -16.85 -27.13 1.28
C GLU A 168 -16.78 -27.53 -0.21
N ASP A 169 -17.92 -27.93 -0.78
CA ASP A 169 -18.05 -28.22 -2.23
C ASP A 169 -17.91 -26.97 -3.12
N HIS A 170 -17.48 -27.16 -4.37
CA HIS A 170 -17.23 -26.08 -5.34
C HIS A 170 -18.39 -25.09 -5.54
N ASP A 171 -19.62 -25.58 -5.52
CA ASP A 171 -20.81 -24.77 -5.82
C ASP A 171 -21.19 -23.80 -4.69
N ARG A 172 -20.58 -23.96 -3.51
CA ARG A 172 -20.90 -23.17 -2.31
C ARG A 172 -19.87 -22.07 -2.00
N VAL A 173 -18.71 -22.12 -2.64
CA VAL A 173 -17.60 -21.21 -2.38
C VAL A 173 -17.65 -20.02 -3.34
N PRO A 174 -17.79 -18.79 -2.83
CA PRO A 174 -17.83 -17.59 -3.66
C PRO A 174 -16.50 -17.35 -4.39
N ASN A 175 -16.57 -16.75 -5.57
CA ASN A 175 -15.38 -16.30 -6.27
C ASN A 175 -14.88 -14.97 -5.67
N PRO A 176 -13.57 -14.71 -5.65
CA PRO A 176 -13.08 -13.36 -5.40
C PRO A 176 -13.60 -12.39 -6.46
N GLU A 177 -13.91 -11.17 -6.02
CA GLU A 177 -14.61 -10.16 -6.82
C GLU A 177 -13.72 -9.58 -7.92
N TYR A 178 -12.47 -9.27 -7.57
CA TYR A 178 -11.48 -8.64 -8.45
C TYR A 178 -10.08 -8.77 -7.85
N VAL A 179 -9.09 -8.26 -8.57
CA VAL A 179 -7.72 -8.08 -8.07
C VAL A 179 -7.38 -6.59 -8.09
N LEU A 180 -7.13 -6.02 -6.91
CA LEU A 180 -6.52 -4.69 -6.79
C LEU A 180 -5.02 -4.83 -6.61
N SER A 181 -4.24 -3.95 -7.24
CA SER A 181 -2.79 -3.91 -7.06
C SER A 181 -2.35 -2.62 -6.41
N LEU A 182 -1.48 -2.75 -5.43
CA LEU A 182 -0.66 -1.68 -4.88
C LEU A 182 0.80 -1.95 -5.25
N TYR A 183 1.45 -0.97 -5.85
CA TYR A 183 2.83 -1.03 -6.28
C TYR A 183 3.71 -0.20 -5.37
N TRP A 184 4.64 -0.88 -4.68
CA TRP A 184 5.70 -0.23 -3.93
C TRP A 184 6.96 -0.20 -4.79
N LEU A 185 7.34 1.00 -5.25
CA LEU A 185 8.50 1.17 -6.12
C LEU A 185 9.79 1.08 -5.31
N THR A 186 10.63 0.09 -5.63
CA THR A 186 11.91 -0.18 -4.95
C THR A 186 13.10 0.39 -5.71
N SER A 187 13.04 0.45 -7.04
CA SER A 187 14.02 1.14 -7.88
C SER A 187 13.37 1.65 -9.17
N ALA A 188 13.93 2.72 -9.74
CA ALA A 188 13.45 3.26 -11.00
C ALA A 188 14.56 3.91 -11.82
N PRO A 189 14.48 3.84 -13.16
CA PRO A 189 15.39 4.53 -14.07
C PRO A 189 15.03 6.01 -14.29
N TRP A 190 13.81 6.42 -13.93
CA TRP A 190 13.26 7.75 -14.27
C TRP A 190 13.66 8.83 -13.27
N THR A 191 13.62 10.08 -13.72
CA THR A 191 13.85 11.28 -12.89
C THR A 191 12.88 12.39 -13.30
N GLY A 192 12.62 13.35 -12.41
CA GLY A 192 11.77 14.51 -12.71
C GLY A 192 10.36 14.11 -13.12
N ASP A 193 9.77 14.80 -14.10
CA ASP A 193 8.37 14.60 -14.52
C ASP A 193 8.09 13.17 -15.04
N ALA A 194 9.11 12.50 -15.61
CA ALA A 194 8.99 11.11 -16.05
C ALA A 194 8.82 10.16 -14.86
N TYR A 195 9.38 10.49 -13.70
CA TYR A 195 9.19 9.72 -12.47
C TYR A 195 7.74 9.81 -11.99
N ASP A 196 7.20 11.02 -11.89
CA ASP A 196 5.79 11.22 -11.49
C ASP A 196 4.83 10.55 -12.49
N THR A 197 5.13 10.65 -13.78
CA THR A 197 4.38 9.98 -14.84
C THR A 197 4.41 8.46 -14.68
N ALA A 198 5.57 7.86 -14.39
CA ALA A 198 5.68 6.43 -14.18
C ALA A 198 4.79 5.93 -13.02
N LEU A 199 4.74 6.65 -11.89
CA LEU A 199 3.86 6.26 -10.78
C LEU A 199 2.37 6.40 -11.13
N ARG A 200 2.00 7.40 -11.94
CA ARG A 200 0.61 7.52 -12.45
C ARG A 200 0.26 6.33 -13.34
N LEU A 201 1.17 5.92 -14.23
CA LEU A 201 0.99 4.73 -15.07
C LEU A 201 0.88 3.45 -14.23
N LEU A 202 1.69 3.30 -13.17
CA LEU A 202 1.57 2.17 -12.21
C LEU A 202 0.19 2.13 -11.53
N SER A 203 -0.39 3.28 -11.18
CA SER A 203 -1.74 3.36 -10.59
C SER A 203 -2.87 3.10 -11.60
N THR A 204 -2.58 3.22 -12.91
CA THR A 204 -3.56 3.07 -14.00
C THR A 204 -2.97 2.26 -15.18
N PRO A 205 -2.59 0.99 -14.98
CA PRO A 205 -1.84 0.24 -15.98
C PRO A 205 -2.66 -0.13 -17.23
N SER A 206 -3.98 0.02 -17.19
CA SER A 206 -4.86 -0.22 -18.34
C SER A 206 -4.51 0.64 -19.55
N VAL A 207 -3.84 1.79 -19.37
CA VAL A 207 -3.44 2.66 -20.49
C VAL A 207 -2.25 2.13 -21.28
N LEU A 208 -1.63 1.04 -20.84
CA LEU A 208 -0.50 0.38 -21.50
C LEU A 208 -0.89 -0.96 -22.14
N VAL A 209 -2.14 -1.41 -21.94
CA VAL A 209 -2.55 -2.80 -22.24
C VAL A 209 -3.87 -2.83 -23.01
N ASP A 210 -3.89 -3.54 -24.13
CA ASP A 210 -5.15 -3.99 -24.75
C ASP A 210 -5.66 -5.21 -23.98
N ARG A 211 -6.67 -4.98 -23.13
CA ARG A 211 -7.32 -6.04 -22.33
C ARG A 211 -8.27 -6.91 -23.15
N GLY A 212 -8.71 -6.43 -24.32
CA GLY A 212 -9.70 -7.10 -25.18
C GLY A 212 -9.08 -7.89 -26.33
N ALA A 213 -7.75 -7.95 -26.41
CA ALA A 213 -7.07 -8.67 -27.49
C ALA A 213 -7.49 -10.16 -27.54
N PRO A 214 -7.67 -10.75 -28.74
CA PRO A 214 -8.21 -12.11 -28.91
C PRO A 214 -7.46 -13.24 -28.19
N GLY A 215 -6.19 -13.02 -27.83
CA GLY A 215 -5.35 -13.97 -27.08
C GLY A 215 -5.22 -13.67 -25.58
N GLY A 216 -6.06 -12.78 -25.05
CA GLY A 216 -5.94 -12.22 -23.71
C GLY A 216 -5.07 -10.95 -23.67
N PRO A 217 -4.82 -10.39 -22.48
CA PRO A 217 -4.14 -9.11 -22.32
C PRO A 217 -2.80 -9.04 -23.07
N ALA A 218 -2.67 -8.01 -23.90
CA ALA A 218 -1.53 -7.78 -24.78
C ALA A 218 -1.02 -6.33 -24.64
N PRO A 219 0.29 -6.09 -24.83
CA PRO A 219 0.82 -4.74 -24.81
C PRO A 219 0.18 -3.91 -25.93
N LEU A 220 -0.04 -2.61 -25.67
CA LEU A 220 -0.28 -1.64 -26.73
C LEU A 220 1.00 -1.44 -27.57
N ASP A 221 0.93 -0.60 -28.61
CA ASP A 221 2.09 -0.27 -29.44
C ASP A 221 3.30 0.10 -28.57
N GLY A 222 4.48 -0.41 -28.93
CA GLY A 222 5.70 -0.28 -28.12
C GLY A 222 6.19 1.17 -27.93
N THR A 223 5.64 2.12 -28.67
CA THR A 223 5.94 3.55 -28.50
C THR A 223 5.05 4.24 -27.46
N VAL A 224 3.94 3.62 -27.03
CA VAL A 224 2.95 4.23 -26.13
C VAL A 224 3.58 4.61 -24.79
N GLU A 225 4.28 3.68 -24.13
CA GLU A 225 4.92 3.95 -22.84
C GLU A 225 5.96 5.07 -22.95
N ALA A 226 6.84 5.01 -23.95
CA ALA A 226 7.86 6.02 -24.18
C ALA A 226 7.25 7.40 -24.46
N SER A 227 6.16 7.45 -25.23
CA SER A 227 5.41 8.67 -25.53
C SER A 227 4.78 9.27 -24.28
N LEU A 228 4.13 8.45 -23.44
CA LEU A 228 3.52 8.90 -22.19
C LEU A 228 4.58 9.40 -21.21
N LEU A 229 5.68 8.68 -21.03
CA LEU A 229 6.79 9.12 -20.17
C LEU A 229 7.42 10.44 -20.63
N ALA A 230 7.45 10.69 -21.95
CA ALA A 230 8.03 11.91 -22.52
C ALA A 230 7.08 13.11 -22.50
N THR A 231 5.78 12.89 -22.72
CA THR A 231 4.78 13.96 -22.83
C THR A 231 4.01 14.20 -21.53
N GLY A 232 4.16 13.30 -20.56
CA GLY A 232 3.38 13.28 -19.33
C GLY A 232 2.05 12.53 -19.50
N PHE A 233 1.51 12.04 -18.40
CA PHE A 233 0.20 11.41 -18.34
C PHE A 233 -0.59 11.97 -17.17
N ASP A 234 -1.80 12.45 -17.44
CA ASP A 234 -2.74 12.88 -16.41
C ASP A 234 -4.12 12.28 -16.69
N HIS A 235 -4.82 11.90 -15.63
CA HIS A 235 -6.14 11.29 -15.70
C HIS A 235 -6.97 11.79 -14.52
N PRO A 236 -8.21 12.25 -14.74
CA PRO A 236 -9.02 12.91 -13.70
C PRO A 236 -9.31 12.01 -12.48
N ASP A 237 -9.33 10.69 -12.70
CA ASP A 237 -9.57 9.70 -11.65
C ASP A 237 -8.31 9.28 -10.89
N ILE A 238 -7.15 9.88 -11.19
CA ILE A 238 -5.92 9.70 -10.43
C ILE A 238 -5.79 10.81 -9.39
N VAL A 239 -5.55 10.44 -8.15
CA VAL A 239 -5.38 11.36 -7.03
C VAL A 239 -3.97 11.20 -6.47
N SER A 240 -3.20 12.29 -6.47
CA SER A 240 -1.89 12.31 -5.84
C SER A 240 -2.00 12.35 -4.32
N PHE A 241 -1.04 11.72 -3.67
CA PHE A 241 -0.81 11.82 -2.23
C PHE A 241 0.69 11.74 -1.94
N GLY A 242 1.06 11.90 -0.67
CA GLY A 242 2.45 11.99 -0.24
C GLY A 242 2.92 13.42 -0.06
N VAL A 243 4.18 13.59 0.32
CA VAL A 243 4.76 14.88 0.66
C VAL A 243 6.01 15.11 -0.17
N ARG A 244 6.08 16.28 -0.83
CA ARG A 244 7.21 16.67 -1.68
C ARG A 244 8.53 16.52 -0.92
N GLY A 245 9.49 15.80 -1.51
CA GLY A 245 10.79 15.53 -0.90
C GLY A 245 10.80 14.43 0.18
N VAL A 246 9.67 13.78 0.42
CA VAL A 246 9.52 12.66 1.35
C VAL A 246 9.01 11.41 0.63
N SER A 247 7.96 11.56 -0.19
CA SER A 247 7.38 10.46 -0.95
C SER A 247 6.55 10.96 -2.13
N THR A 248 6.33 10.09 -3.11
CA THR A 248 5.36 10.31 -4.19
C THR A 248 4.36 9.15 -4.17
N GLY A 249 3.06 9.47 -4.17
CA GLY A 249 1.99 8.48 -4.20
C GLY A 249 0.89 8.88 -5.16
N TYR A 250 0.29 7.89 -5.82
CA TYR A 250 -0.87 8.05 -6.68
C TYR A 250 -1.85 6.91 -6.46
N ALA A 251 -3.12 7.25 -6.23
CA ALA A 251 -4.21 6.29 -6.21
C ALA A 251 -5.05 6.48 -7.47
N GLY A 252 -5.53 5.40 -8.05
CA GLY A 252 -6.49 5.37 -9.15
C GLY A 252 -7.48 4.24 -8.94
N TRP A 253 -8.52 4.16 -9.77
CA TRP A 253 -9.52 3.07 -9.71
C TRP A 253 -8.87 1.69 -9.85
N SER A 254 -7.83 1.61 -10.67
CA SER A 254 -7.15 0.34 -10.95
C SER A 254 -6.04 0.01 -9.95
N GLY A 255 -5.63 0.90 -9.05
CA GLY A 255 -4.52 0.58 -8.15
C GLY A 255 -3.89 1.77 -7.48
N VAL A 256 -2.92 1.48 -6.61
CA VAL A 256 -2.14 2.46 -5.87
C VAL A 256 -0.67 2.29 -6.24
N ALA A 257 0.05 3.38 -6.39
CA ALA A 257 1.50 3.38 -6.57
C ALA A 257 2.13 4.29 -5.53
N TYR A 258 3.23 3.84 -4.93
CA TYR A 258 3.95 4.60 -3.92
C TYR A 258 5.45 4.43 -4.05
N ALA A 259 6.17 5.53 -3.88
CA ALA A 259 7.61 5.53 -3.75
C ALA A 259 8.03 6.39 -2.56
N SER A 260 8.84 5.82 -1.67
CA SER A 260 9.42 6.53 -0.55
C SER A 260 10.80 7.08 -0.93
N HIS A 261 10.97 8.40 -0.82
CA HIS A 261 12.26 9.08 -0.99
C HIS A 261 13.01 9.21 0.34
N SER A 262 12.34 8.90 1.46
CA SER A 262 12.87 9.04 2.81
C SER A 262 12.28 7.96 3.71
N ARG A 263 13.03 6.86 3.94
CA ARG A 263 12.54 5.71 4.72
C ARG A 263 12.00 6.06 6.11
N GLU A 264 12.60 7.04 6.78
CA GLU A 264 12.20 7.46 8.13
C GLU A 264 10.98 8.38 8.17
N ARG A 265 10.65 9.04 7.06
CA ARG A 265 9.62 10.09 7.01
C ARG A 265 8.43 9.73 6.14
N GLY A 266 8.61 8.81 5.20
CA GLY A 266 7.55 8.29 4.36
C GLY A 266 6.63 7.33 5.12
N LEU A 267 5.52 7.00 4.50
CA LEU A 267 4.67 5.89 4.92
C LEU A 267 5.46 4.59 4.76
N THR A 268 5.21 3.66 5.67
CA THR A 268 5.63 2.27 5.59
C THR A 268 4.69 1.49 4.69
N ILE A 269 5.15 0.37 4.15
CA ILE A 269 4.29 -0.50 3.35
C ILE A 269 3.10 -1.05 4.18
N ASP A 270 3.32 -1.33 5.46
CA ASP A 270 2.28 -1.84 6.37
C ASP A 270 1.12 -0.84 6.53
N GLU A 271 1.42 0.46 6.52
CA GLU A 271 0.41 1.51 6.62
C GLU A 271 -0.48 1.58 5.37
N LEU A 272 0.12 1.43 4.17
CA LEU A 272 -0.64 1.36 2.92
C LEU A 272 -1.45 0.06 2.84
N VAL A 273 -0.84 -1.08 3.16
CA VAL A 273 -1.48 -2.40 3.16
C VAL A 273 -2.65 -2.43 4.15
N ALA A 274 -2.48 -1.89 5.36
CA ALA A 274 -3.57 -1.84 6.35
C ALA A 274 -4.75 -0.97 5.89
N CYS A 275 -4.47 0.15 5.23
CA CYS A 275 -5.50 0.98 4.62
C CYS A 275 -6.25 0.21 3.54
N GLU A 276 -5.54 -0.41 2.60
CA GLU A 276 -6.16 -1.18 1.52
C GLU A 276 -6.93 -2.39 2.01
N LEU A 277 -6.41 -3.16 2.97
CA LEU A 277 -7.14 -4.26 3.58
C LEU A 277 -8.50 -3.82 4.13
N THR A 278 -8.54 -2.66 4.80
CA THR A 278 -9.79 -2.09 5.33
C THR A 278 -10.74 -1.66 4.21
N VAL A 279 -10.21 -0.95 3.20
CA VAL A 279 -11.00 -0.44 2.07
C VAL A 279 -11.56 -1.60 1.25
N GLN A 280 -10.75 -2.60 0.90
CA GLN A 280 -11.17 -3.73 0.09
C GLN A 280 -12.16 -4.65 0.82
N ALA A 281 -11.99 -4.86 2.13
CA ALA A 281 -12.95 -5.62 2.93
C ALA A 281 -14.33 -4.95 2.94
N LEU A 282 -14.38 -3.62 3.13
CA LEU A 282 -15.64 -2.87 3.16
C LEU A 282 -16.24 -2.69 1.78
N TRP A 283 -15.42 -2.54 0.74
CA TRP A 283 -15.89 -2.52 -0.63
C TRP A 283 -16.62 -3.82 -0.95
N CYS A 284 -16.01 -4.96 -0.65
CA CYS A 284 -16.59 -6.28 -0.82
C CYS A 284 -17.88 -6.47 -0.01
N PHE A 285 -17.89 -6.05 1.25
CA PHE A 285 -19.09 -6.06 2.08
C PHE A 285 -20.24 -5.25 1.46
N THR A 286 -19.97 -4.01 1.02
CA THR A 286 -20.99 -3.16 0.39
C THR A 286 -21.45 -3.70 -0.96
N ARG A 287 -20.57 -4.36 -1.72
CA ARG A 287 -20.91 -5.05 -2.97
C ARG A 287 -21.90 -6.19 -2.72
N GLN A 288 -21.75 -6.93 -1.63
CA GLN A 288 -22.71 -7.99 -1.25
C GLN A 288 -24.10 -7.41 -0.95
N VAL A 289 -24.17 -6.30 -0.20
CA VAL A 289 -25.45 -5.61 0.06
C VAL A 289 -26.08 -5.17 -1.26
N GLN A 290 -25.29 -4.59 -2.15
CA GLN A 290 -25.74 -4.20 -3.49
C GLN A 290 -26.22 -5.41 -4.30
N GLN A 291 -25.53 -6.55 -4.24
CA GLN A 291 -25.90 -7.76 -4.97
C GLN A 291 -27.26 -8.29 -4.52
N MET A 292 -27.56 -8.29 -3.21
CA MET A 292 -28.88 -8.68 -2.70
C MET A 292 -30.01 -7.83 -3.33
N ILE A 293 -29.78 -6.52 -3.45
CA ILE A 293 -30.74 -5.59 -4.07
C ILE A 293 -30.88 -5.87 -5.57
N GLU A 294 -29.76 -6.07 -6.27
CA GLU A 294 -29.74 -6.43 -7.69
C GLU A 294 -30.46 -7.75 -7.97
N ASP A 295 -30.43 -8.68 -7.02
CA ASP A 295 -31.15 -9.96 -7.06
C ASP A 295 -32.62 -9.85 -6.63
N GLY A 296 -33.11 -8.64 -6.33
CA GLY A 296 -34.49 -8.37 -5.92
C GLY A 296 -34.82 -8.80 -4.49
N GLN A 297 -33.81 -8.94 -3.64
CA GLN A 297 -33.95 -9.30 -2.23
C GLN A 297 -33.84 -8.06 -1.33
N ASP A 298 -34.60 -8.06 -0.24
CA ASP A 298 -34.37 -7.08 0.82
C ASP A 298 -33.01 -7.34 1.48
N PRO A 299 -32.08 -6.37 1.47
CA PRO A 299 -30.74 -6.58 1.97
C PRO A 299 -30.79 -6.85 3.49
N SER A 300 -30.20 -7.98 3.89
CA SER A 300 -30.16 -8.42 5.27
C SER A 300 -28.75 -8.86 5.66
N MET A 301 -28.31 -8.37 6.82
CA MET A 301 -27.02 -8.70 7.43
C MET A 301 -27.25 -9.00 8.91
N PRO A 302 -26.37 -9.78 9.57
CA PRO A 302 -26.42 -9.93 11.02
C PRO A 302 -26.49 -8.56 11.71
N GLU A 303 -27.26 -8.46 12.80
CA GLU A 303 -27.58 -7.16 13.44
C GLU A 303 -26.32 -6.35 13.78
N GLN A 304 -25.26 -7.01 14.26
CA GLN A 304 -23.99 -6.37 14.58
C GLN A 304 -23.25 -5.78 13.37
N TYR A 305 -23.59 -6.21 12.16
CA TYR A 305 -23.03 -5.76 10.88
C TYR A 305 -24.06 -4.99 10.02
N GLY A 306 -25.15 -4.50 10.61
CA GLY A 306 -26.17 -3.70 9.92
C GLY A 306 -25.77 -2.24 9.64
N TRP A 307 -26.76 -1.37 9.37
CA TRP A 307 -26.51 0.03 8.99
C TRP A 307 -25.67 0.82 10.04
N ARG A 308 -25.78 0.51 11.33
CA ARG A 308 -24.98 1.16 12.39
C ARG A 308 -23.49 0.85 12.26
N PHE A 309 -23.15 -0.36 11.83
CA PHE A 309 -21.78 -0.77 11.54
C PHE A 309 -21.22 0.02 10.35
N LEU A 310 -21.97 0.15 9.25
CA LEU A 310 -21.54 0.95 8.10
C LEU A 310 -21.40 2.45 8.42
N ARG A 311 -22.27 2.99 9.26
CA ARG A 311 -22.14 4.36 9.76
C ARG A 311 -20.84 4.55 10.56
N ALA A 312 -20.52 3.59 11.45
CA ALA A 312 -19.28 3.62 12.22
C ALA A 312 -18.05 3.46 11.32
N ALA A 313 -18.11 2.56 10.33
CA ALA A 313 -17.06 2.37 9.32
C ALA A 313 -16.78 3.67 8.55
N THR A 314 -17.84 4.32 8.07
CA THR A 314 -17.75 5.61 7.38
C THR A 314 -17.07 6.65 8.25
N SER A 315 -17.52 6.84 9.50
CA SER A 315 -16.91 7.80 10.43
C SER A 315 -15.42 7.52 10.66
N ARG A 316 -15.02 6.25 10.81
CA ARG A 316 -13.63 5.87 11.08
C ARG A 316 -12.70 6.00 9.87
N LEU A 317 -13.24 5.97 8.66
CA LEU A 317 -12.51 6.17 7.41
C LEU A 317 -12.40 7.65 7.02
N THR A 318 -13.33 8.49 7.46
CA THR A 318 -13.34 9.92 7.09
C THR A 318 -12.84 10.85 8.19
N THR A 319 -12.77 10.39 9.44
CA THR A 319 -12.32 11.22 10.56
C THR A 319 -10.82 11.02 10.81
N ALA A 320 -10.05 12.09 10.64
CA ALA A 320 -8.64 12.11 11.01
C ALA A 320 -8.44 11.87 12.51
N ARG A 321 -7.42 11.09 12.88
CA ARG A 321 -7.12 10.77 14.29
C ARG A 321 -6.03 11.70 14.83
N ALA A 322 -6.06 11.96 16.13
CA ALA A 322 -5.13 12.92 16.76
C ALA A 322 -3.63 12.55 16.61
N GLN A 323 -3.31 11.27 16.44
CA GLN A 323 -1.94 10.77 16.27
C GLN A 323 -1.64 10.37 14.81
N GLU A 324 -2.56 10.63 13.89
CA GLU A 324 -2.38 10.29 12.48
C GLU A 324 -1.55 11.35 11.76
N THR A 325 -0.57 10.92 10.96
CA THR A 325 0.26 11.86 10.20
C THR A 325 -0.52 12.43 9.01
N ALA A 326 -0.15 13.63 8.55
CA ALA A 326 -0.78 14.23 7.37
C ALA A 326 -0.65 13.33 6.12
N GLN A 327 0.44 12.57 5.98
CA GLN A 327 0.63 11.63 4.88
C GLN A 327 -0.40 10.50 4.90
N HIS A 328 -0.73 9.96 6.08
CA HIS A 328 -1.77 8.94 6.22
C HIS A 328 -3.13 9.47 5.83
N VAL A 329 -3.47 10.69 6.26
CA VAL A 329 -4.73 11.33 5.90
C VAL A 329 -4.84 11.47 4.38
N LEU A 330 -3.81 12.02 3.73
CA LEU A 330 -3.78 12.20 2.27
C LEU A 330 -3.88 10.86 1.51
N MET A 331 -3.14 9.85 1.95
CA MET A 331 -3.19 8.50 1.38
C MET A 331 -4.61 7.91 1.50
N ARG A 332 -5.19 7.93 2.70
CA ARG A 332 -6.53 7.38 2.93
C ARG A 332 -7.57 8.12 2.12
N GLU A 333 -7.52 9.45 2.06
CA GLU A 333 -8.45 10.26 1.26
C GLU A 333 -8.35 9.95 -0.23
N ALA A 334 -7.13 9.81 -0.77
CA ALA A 334 -6.91 9.43 -2.15
C ALA A 334 -7.52 8.05 -2.45
N ILE A 335 -7.21 7.03 -1.64
CA ILE A 335 -7.74 5.66 -1.81
C ILE A 335 -9.27 5.62 -1.66
N MET A 336 -9.82 6.31 -0.66
CA MET A 336 -11.27 6.39 -0.45
C MET A 336 -11.99 7.03 -1.61
N LYS A 337 -11.39 8.08 -2.20
CA LYS A 337 -11.94 8.77 -3.36
C LYS A 337 -11.91 7.88 -4.60
N THR A 338 -10.76 7.29 -4.93
CA THR A 338 -10.61 6.53 -6.18
C THR A 338 -11.25 5.16 -6.15
N SER A 339 -11.50 4.56 -4.98
CA SER A 339 -12.27 3.31 -4.85
C SER A 339 -13.79 3.50 -4.92
N GLY A 340 -14.28 4.75 -4.82
CA GLY A 340 -15.71 5.05 -4.71
C GLY A 340 -16.36 4.53 -3.42
N LEU A 341 -15.57 4.08 -2.44
CA LEU A 341 -16.09 3.41 -1.25
C LEU A 341 -17.00 4.31 -0.41
N ALA A 342 -16.72 5.62 -0.36
CA ALA A 342 -17.52 6.56 0.42
C ALA A 342 -19.00 6.60 -0.03
N GLU A 343 -19.26 6.53 -1.32
CA GLU A 343 -20.62 6.50 -1.87
C GLU A 343 -21.27 5.14 -1.67
N ARG A 344 -20.52 4.05 -1.88
CA ARG A 344 -20.98 2.67 -1.65
C ARG A 344 -21.39 2.43 -0.21
N LEU A 345 -20.62 2.93 0.76
CA LEU A 345 -20.94 2.85 2.17
C LEU A 345 -22.26 3.54 2.50
N ARG A 346 -22.51 4.74 1.94
CA ARG A 346 -23.78 5.46 2.14
C ARG A 346 -24.96 4.70 1.55
N ALA A 347 -24.85 4.26 0.30
CA ALA A 347 -25.90 3.51 -0.37
C ALA A 347 -26.26 2.21 0.38
N ALA A 348 -25.25 1.44 0.78
CA ALA A 348 -25.46 0.22 1.56
C ALA A 348 -26.02 0.50 2.97
N GLN A 349 -25.61 1.61 3.61
CA GLN A 349 -26.15 2.03 4.90
C GLN A 349 -27.64 2.38 4.80
N ASP A 350 -28.03 3.11 3.76
CA ASP A 350 -29.43 3.50 3.56
C ASP A 350 -30.29 2.27 3.26
N ALA A 351 -29.82 1.37 2.39
CA ALA A 351 -30.53 0.14 2.06
C ALA A 351 -30.74 -0.78 3.28
N LEU A 352 -29.71 -0.98 4.11
CA LEU A 352 -29.82 -1.76 5.36
C LEU A 352 -30.63 -1.06 6.45
N ARG A 353 -30.87 0.25 6.35
CA ARG A 353 -31.73 0.98 7.29
C ARG A 353 -33.19 0.83 6.91
N GLU A 354 -33.48 0.88 5.61
CA GLU A 354 -34.84 0.73 5.07
C GLU A 354 -35.38 -0.68 5.26
N SER A 355 -34.54 -1.72 5.19
CA SER A 355 -34.96 -3.12 5.41
C SER A 355 -35.30 -3.47 6.88
N VAL A 356 -35.03 -2.58 7.83
CA VAL A 356 -35.34 -2.76 9.27
C VAL A 356 -36.66 -2.08 9.67
N GLY A 357 -37.19 -1.19 8.82
CA GLY A 357 -38.47 -0.50 9.02
C GLY A 357 -39.62 -1.27 8.41
#